data_AF-A0A6B3HP58-F1
#
_entry.id   AF-A0A6B3HP58-F1
#
_cell.length_a   1.000
_cell.length_b   1.000
_cell.length_c   1.000
_cell.angle_alpha   90.00
_cell.angle_beta   90.00
_cell.angle_gamma   90.00
#
_symmetry.space_group_name_H-M   'P 1'
#
loop_
_entity.id
_entity.type
_entity.pdbx_description
1 polymer ?
#
loop_
_entity_poly.entity_id
_entity_poly.type
_entity_poly.pdbx_seq_one_letter_code
_entity_poly.pdbx_strand_id
1 'polypeptide(L)' 'QSVLTLLPYLSPVAPRLMRSSALVGIQRVSPDEAEQIGRILGLARAESEALPTLADGVTLWVAGRDH' A
#
# COMPACT_ATOMS: atom_id res chain seq x y z
N GLN A 1 19.98 -5.64 3.31
CA GLN A 1 19.71 -5.40 1.87
C GLN A 1 18.24 -5.06 1.75
N SER A 2 17.89 -3.84 1.36
CA SER A 2 16.48 -3.39 1.31
C SER A 2 15.91 -3.64 -0.08
N VAL A 3 14.86 -4.44 -0.18
CA VAL A 3 14.17 -4.73 -1.45
C VAL A 3 12.93 -3.84 -1.53
N LEU A 4 12.80 -3.11 -2.62
CA LEU A 4 11.62 -2.30 -2.95
C LEU A 4 10.78 -3.06 -3.98
N THR A 5 9.53 -3.38 -3.65
CA THR A 5 8.59 -4.02 -4.59
C THR A 5 7.56 -3.01 -5.07
N LEU A 6 7.62 -2.66 -6.36
CA LEU A 6 6.66 -1.81 -7.05
C LEU A 6 5.65 -2.71 -7.78
N LEU A 7 4.36 -2.62 -7.45
CA LEU A 7 3.30 -3.39 -8.10
C LEU A 7 2.48 -2.49 -9.03
N PRO A 8 2.67 -2.54 -10.35
CA PRO A 8 1.71 -1.96 -11.29
C PRO A 8 0.49 -2.88 -11.37
N TYR A 9 -0.70 -2.31 -11.13
CA TYR A 9 -1.98 -3.03 -11.11
C TYR A 9 -2.08 -4.09 -10.00
N LEU A 10 -3.20 -4.11 -9.27
CA LEU A 10 -3.53 -5.18 -8.31
C LEU A 10 -3.83 -6.49 -9.07
N SER A 11 -2.77 -7.12 -9.59
CA SER A 11 -2.76 -8.51 -10.03
C SER A 11 -3.17 -9.43 -8.87
N PRO A 12 -3.73 -10.63 -9.11
CA PRO A 12 -4.18 -11.56 -8.06
C PRO A 12 -3.13 -11.89 -6.98
N VAL A 13 -1.83 -11.69 -7.28
CA VAL A 13 -0.72 -11.94 -6.35
C VAL A 13 -0.36 -10.76 -5.44
N ALA A 14 -0.88 -9.56 -5.73
CA ALA A 14 -0.51 -8.32 -5.02
C ALA A 14 -0.67 -8.40 -3.49
N PRO A 15 -1.75 -8.98 -2.93
CA PRO A 15 -1.90 -9.08 -1.48
C PRO A 15 -0.78 -9.88 -0.80
N ARG A 16 -0.28 -10.94 -1.46
CA ARG A 16 0.80 -11.77 -0.90
C ARG A 16 2.12 -11.02 -0.90
N LEU A 17 2.42 -10.32 -2.00
CA LEU A 17 3.66 -9.55 -2.15
C LEU A 17 3.70 -8.37 -1.18
N MET A 18 2.59 -7.66 -1.01
CA MET A 18 2.46 -6.55 -0.05
C MET A 18 2.75 -7.01 1.39
N ARG A 19 2.26 -8.18 1.78
CA ARG A 19 2.49 -8.74 3.13
C ARG A 19 3.92 -9.19 3.37
N SER A 20 4.64 -9.63 2.33
CA SER A 20 6.03 -10.11 2.45
C SER A 20 7.07 -9.02 2.21
N SER A 21 6.65 -7.79 1.90
CA SER A 21 7.57 -6.70 1.56
C SER A 21 8.02 -5.95 2.80
N ALA A 22 9.31 -5.61 2.86
CA ALA A 22 9.86 -4.74 3.90
C ALA A 22 9.37 -3.29 3.77
N LEU A 23 9.03 -2.86 2.54
CA LEU A 23 8.54 -1.53 2.24
C LEU A 23 7.57 -1.58 1.06
N VAL A 24 6.40 -0.95 1.22
CA VAL A 24 5.36 -0.85 0.18
C VAL A 24 5.12 0.62 -0.14
N GLY A 25 5.18 0.98 -1.43
CA GLY A 25 4.84 2.31 -1.93
C GLY A 25 3.43 2.35 -2.50
N ILE A 26 2.60 3.28 -2.06
CA ILE A 26 1.20 3.45 -2.47
C ILE A 26 1.01 4.86 -3.01
N GLN A 27 0.57 4.97 -4.26
CA GLN A 27 0.16 6.25 -4.85
C GLN A 27 -1.35 6.45 -4.71
N ARG A 28 -1.90 7.53 -5.29
CA ARG A 28 -3.35 7.72 -5.33
C ARG A 28 -4.03 6.48 -5.93
N VAL A 29 -5.03 5.96 -5.22
CA VAL A 29 -5.84 4.79 -5.61
C VAL A 29 -7.32 5.11 -5.46
N SER A 30 -8.19 4.27 -6.00
CA SER A 30 -9.63 4.41 -5.78
C SER A 30 -10.02 4.14 -4.31
N PRO A 31 -11.19 4.63 -3.84
CA PRO A 31 -11.68 4.34 -2.48
C PRO A 31 -11.77 2.83 -2.16
N ASP A 32 -12.26 2.02 -3.11
CA ASP A 32 -12.40 0.57 -2.92
C ASP A 32 -11.03 -0.12 -2.79
N GLU A 33 -10.03 0.33 -3.54
CA GLU A 33 -8.66 -0.16 -3.42
C GLU A 33 -8.02 0.29 -2.10
N ALA A 34 -8.28 1.52 -1.66
CA ALA A 34 -7.78 2.05 -0.40
C ALA A 34 -8.26 1.22 0.80
N GLU A 35 -9.52 0.81 0.81
CA GLU A 35 -10.05 -0.09 1.82
C GLU A 35 -9.34 -1.46 1.82
N GLN A 36 -9.11 -2.03 0.64
CA GLN A 36 -8.41 -3.32 0.51
C GLN A 36 -6.96 -3.22 0.99
N ILE A 37 -6.25 -2.17 0.57
CA ILE A 37 -4.87 -1.87 0.97
C ILE A 37 -4.80 -1.68 2.49
N GLY A 38 -5.72 -0.91 3.06
CA GLY A 38 -5.80 -0.70 4.51
C GLY A 38 -5.94 -2.00 5.29
N ARG A 39 -6.81 -2.91 4.83
CA ARG A 39 -6.96 -4.25 5.42
C ARG A 39 -5.71 -5.12 5.26
N ILE A 40 -5.03 -5.06 4.11
CA ILE A 40 -3.85 -5.90 3.81
C ILE A 40 -2.64 -5.46 4.65
N LEU A 41 -2.40 -4.15 4.76
CA LEU A 41 -1.23 -3.58 5.43
C LEU A 41 -1.49 -3.27 6.91
N GLY A 42 -2.74 -3.31 7.36
CA GLY A 42 -3.13 -2.96 8.73
C GLY A 42 -3.01 -1.46 9.00
N LEU A 43 -3.37 -0.62 8.03
CA LEU A 43 -3.37 0.83 8.18
C LEU A 43 -4.48 1.27 9.14
N ALA A 44 -4.25 2.37 9.85
CA ALA A 44 -5.30 3.05 10.58
C ALA A 44 -6.36 3.57 9.59
N ARG A 45 -7.60 3.70 10.06
CA ARG A 45 -8.72 4.16 9.24
C ARG A 45 -8.44 5.50 8.54
N ALA A 46 -7.90 6.46 9.28
CA ALA A 46 -7.54 7.78 8.75
C ALA A 46 -6.48 7.70 7.62
N GLU A 47 -5.53 6.77 7.73
CA GLU A 47 -4.50 6.56 6.70
C GLU A 47 -5.13 5.97 5.42
N SER A 48 -6.03 4.99 5.56
CA SER A 48 -6.75 4.44 4.41
C SER A 48 -7.67 5.47 3.73
N GLU A 49 -8.37 6.30 4.51
CA GLU A 49 -9.26 7.36 3.98
C GLU A 49 -8.48 8.48 3.27
N ALA A 50 -7.19 8.65 3.57
CA ALA A 50 -6.33 9.62 2.91
C ALA A 50 -5.79 9.16 1.54
N LEU A 51 -5.73 7.85 1.27
CA LEU A 51 -5.12 7.32 0.03
C LEU A 51 -5.76 7.87 -1.26
N PRO A 52 -7.09 8.01 -1.38
CA PRO A 52 -7.71 8.54 -2.59
C PRO A 52 -7.48 10.06 -2.79
N THR A 53 -7.07 10.75 -1.73
CA THR A 53 -6.86 12.21 -1.73
C THR A 53 -5.40 12.61 -1.92
N LEU A 54 -4.48 11.64 -1.96
CA LEU A 54 -3.06 11.87 -2.26
C LEU A 54 -2.91 12.68 -3.54
N ALA A 55 -2.11 13.75 -3.51
CA ALA A 55 -1.83 14.54 -4.70
C ALA A 55 -1.05 13.74 -5.75
N ASP A 56 -1.07 14.20 -7.00
CA ASP A 56 -0.37 13.51 -8.08
C ASP A 56 1.14 13.50 -7.83
N GLY A 57 1.77 12.36 -8.09
CA GLY A 57 3.20 12.14 -7.81
C GLY A 57 3.54 11.92 -6.33
N VAL A 58 2.57 11.96 -5.42
CA VAL A 58 2.79 11.62 -4.00
C VAL A 58 2.72 10.10 -3.80
N THR A 59 3.65 9.57 -3.01
CA THR A 59 3.66 8.16 -2.60
C THR A 59 3.69 8.07 -1.07
N LEU A 60 2.71 7.37 -0.50
CA LEU A 60 2.77 6.91 0.88
C LEU A 60 3.68 5.68 0.97
N TRP A 61 4.61 5.70 1.92
CA TRP A 61 5.52 4.60 2.18
C TRP A 61 5.14 3.92 3.48
N VAL A 62 4.83 2.62 3.39
CA VAL A 62 4.45 1.81 4.54
C VAL A 62 5.54 0.76 4.76
N ALA A 63 6.23 0.86 5.90
CA ALA A 63 7.16 -0.19 6.31
C ALA A 63 6.37 -1.45 6.70
N GLY A 64 6.84 -2.61 6.26
CA GLY A 64 6.32 -3.89 6.74
C GLY A 64 6.53 -4.00 8.26
N ARG A 65 5.71 -4.80 8.95
CA ARG A 65 6.00 -5.10 10.35
C ARG A 65 7.27 -5.95 10.38
N ASP A 66 8.36 -5.37 10.88
CA ASP A 66 9.53 -6.16 11.27
C ASP A 66 9.07 -7.24 12.26
N HIS A 67 9.52 -8.46 12.03
CA HIS A 67 9.32 -9.59 12.94
C HIS A 67 10.27 -9.49 14.13
#